data_AF-A0A355QIG5-F1
#
_entry.id   AF-A0A355QIG5-F1
#
_cell.length_a   1.000
_cell.length_b   1.000
_cell.length_c   1.000
_cell.angle_alpha   90.00
_cell.angle_beta   90.00
_cell.angle_gamma   90.00
#
_symmetry.space_group_name_H-M   'P 1'
#
loop_
_entity.id
_entity.type
_entity.pdbx_description
1 polymer ?
#
loop_
_entity_poly.entity_id
_entity_poly.type
_entity_poly.pdbx_seq_one_letter_code
_entity_poly.pdbx_strand_id
1 'polypeptide(L)' 'PWFSIEPGDVFPEQFPTFMAFPRDVSGEVRRRFDEVHSDLYTPAFWQEVQASLARRDLPDFYPYVEDLRFRRRPTEALG' A
#
# COMPACT_ATOMS: atom_id res chain seq x y z
N PRO A 1 -0.25 11.91 -25.27
CA PRO A 1 0.36 10.58 -25.02
C PRO A 1 0.66 9.88 -26.36
N TRP A 2 1.85 9.31 -26.52
CA TRP A 2 2.30 8.64 -27.75
C TRP A 2 2.43 7.11 -27.58
N PHE A 3 1.76 6.55 -26.58
CA PHE A 3 1.71 5.12 -26.28
C PHE A 3 0.27 4.61 -26.37
N SER A 4 0.10 3.37 -26.80
CA SER A 4 -1.19 2.66 -26.79
C SER A 4 -1.60 2.37 -25.34
N ILE A 5 -2.90 2.48 -25.07
CA ILE A 5 -3.51 2.15 -23.77
C ILE A 5 -4.47 1.00 -24.01
N GLU A 6 -4.28 -0.10 -23.29
CA GLU A 6 -5.11 -1.30 -23.40
C GLU A 6 -6.13 -1.39 -22.24
N PRO A 7 -7.23 -2.13 -22.43
CA PRO A 7 -8.16 -2.43 -21.34
C PRO A 7 -7.43 -3.12 -20.17
N GLY A 8 -7.49 -2.51 -18.99
CA GLY A 8 -6.84 -3.02 -17.78
C GLY A 8 -5.52 -2.33 -17.41
N ASP A 9 -5.02 -1.41 -18.25
CA ASP A 9 -3.89 -0.57 -17.89
C ASP A 9 -4.25 0.35 -16.71
N VAL A 10 -3.37 0.38 -15.71
CA VAL A 10 -3.50 1.21 -14.51
C VAL A 10 -2.30 2.14 -14.42
N PHE A 11 -2.54 3.42 -14.13
CA PHE A 11 -1.52 4.46 -13.99
C PHE A 11 -1.57 5.05 -12.57
N PRO A 12 -0.86 4.44 -11.60
CA PRO A 12 -0.87 4.89 -10.20
C PRO A 12 -0.47 6.35 -9.99
N GLU A 13 0.32 6.91 -10.89
CA GLU A 13 0.76 8.31 -10.86
C GLU A 13 -0.40 9.29 -11.01
N GLN A 14 -1.55 8.84 -11.53
CA GLN A 14 -2.76 9.65 -11.65
C GLN A 14 -3.65 9.57 -10.39
N PHE A 15 -3.36 8.66 -9.46
CA PHE A 15 -4.14 8.51 -8.23
C PHE A 15 -4.24 9.78 -7.38
N PRO A 16 -3.20 10.63 -7.23
CA PRO A 16 -3.34 11.89 -6.49
C PRO A 16 -4.43 12.80 -7.04
N THR A 17 -4.71 12.71 -8.34
CA THR A 17 -5.74 13.50 -9.04
C THR A 17 -7.14 12.97 -8.79
N PHE A 18 -7.31 11.65 -8.73
CA PHE A 18 -8.63 10.99 -8.66
C PHE A 18 -9.03 10.52 -7.27
N MET A 19 -8.06 10.19 -6.40
CA MET A 19 -8.27 9.93 -4.99
C MET A 19 -8.47 11.25 -4.26
N ALA A 20 -9.64 11.85 -4.44
CA ALA A 20 -10.04 13.01 -3.68
C ALA A 20 -10.54 12.58 -2.28
N PHE A 21 -10.10 13.28 -1.25
CA PHE A 21 -10.75 13.15 0.05
C PHE A 21 -12.09 13.90 0.00
N PRO A 22 -13.11 13.43 0.74
CA PRO A 22 -14.33 14.18 0.97
C PRO A 22 -14.04 15.62 1.43
N ARG A 23 -14.88 16.59 1.03
CA ARG A 23 -14.64 18.02 1.27
C ARG A 23 -14.60 18.41 2.75
N ASP A 24 -15.22 17.60 3.60
CA ASP A 24 -15.26 17.72 5.05
C ASP A 24 -14.01 17.17 5.75
N VAL A 25 -13.13 16.48 5.03
CA VAL A 25 -11.83 16.04 5.55
C VAL A 25 -10.84 17.20 5.53
N SER A 26 -10.19 17.44 6.68
CA SER A 26 -9.12 18.45 6.79
C SER A 26 -7.99 18.17 5.80
N GLY A 27 -7.48 19.22 5.15
CA GLY A 27 -6.32 19.13 4.26
C GLY A 27 -5.05 18.57 4.93
N GLU A 28 -4.97 18.64 6.26
CA GLU A 28 -3.88 18.02 7.02
C GLU A 28 -3.90 16.48 6.91
N VAL A 29 -5.09 15.87 6.87
CA VAL A 29 -5.23 14.41 6.68
C VAL A 29 -4.71 14.00 5.32
N ARG A 30 -5.03 14.78 4.27
CA ARG A 30 -4.48 14.57 2.93
C ARG A 30 -2.96 14.66 2.94
N ARG A 31 -2.39 15.72 3.53
CA ARG A 31 -0.93 15.88 3.61
C ARG A 31 -0.27 14.69 4.29
N ARG A 32 -0.80 14.25 5.44
CA ARG A 32 -0.25 13.11 6.17
C ARG A 32 -0.41 11.79 5.42
N PHE A 33 -1.51 11.62 4.68
CA PHE A 33 -1.70 10.47 3.80
C PHE A 33 -0.61 10.43 2.73
N ASP A 34 -0.38 11.55 2.04
CA ASP A 34 0.64 11.64 0.98
C ASP A 34 2.06 11.38 1.55
N GLU A 35 2.35 11.84 2.76
CA GLU A 35 3.63 11.57 3.45
C GLU A 35 3.84 10.08 3.75
N VAL A 36 2.79 9.36 4.16
CA VAL A 36 2.88 7.95 4.61
C VAL A 36 2.64 6.95 3.48
N HIS A 37 1.86 7.31 2.47
CA HIS A 37 1.31 6.39 1.44
C HIS A 37 1.61 6.84 0.00
N SER A 38 2.68 7.62 -0.21
CA SER A 38 3.11 8.03 -1.55
C SER A 38 3.57 6.86 -2.43
N ASP A 39 3.94 5.73 -1.84
CA ASP A 39 4.25 4.48 -2.52
C ASP A 39 3.09 3.97 -3.38
N LEU A 40 1.84 4.18 -2.94
CA LEU A 40 0.63 3.83 -3.69
C LEU A 40 0.55 4.52 -5.06
N TYR A 41 1.25 5.63 -5.27
CA TYR A 41 1.29 6.37 -6.52
C TYR A 41 2.35 5.86 -7.49
N THR A 42 3.10 4.84 -7.09
CA THR A 42 4.16 4.26 -7.91
C THR A 42 3.71 2.90 -8.49
N PRO A 43 4.03 2.60 -9.76
CA PRO A 43 3.81 1.27 -10.32
C PRO A 43 4.56 0.17 -9.57
N ALA A 44 5.73 0.50 -9.00
CA ALA A 44 6.60 -0.44 -8.30
C ALA A 44 5.88 -1.14 -7.14
N PHE A 45 5.18 -0.37 -6.29
CA PHE A 45 4.39 -0.92 -5.19
C PHE A 45 3.41 -1.99 -5.67
N TRP A 46 2.63 -1.70 -6.72
CA TRP A 46 1.61 -2.62 -7.22
C TRP A 46 2.20 -3.85 -7.91
N GLN A 47 3.32 -3.69 -8.62
CA GLN A 47 4.06 -4.81 -9.22
C GLN A 47 4.62 -5.74 -8.14
N GLU A 48 5.14 -5.20 -7.03
CA GLU A 48 5.61 -5.99 -5.89
C GLU A 48 4.45 -6.75 -5.22
N VAL A 49 3.30 -6.09 -5.01
CA VAL A 49 2.09 -6.75 -4.50
C VAL A 49 1.67 -7.90 -5.42
N GLN A 50 1.59 -7.67 -6.74
CA GLN A 50 1.25 -8.72 -7.70
C GLN A 50 2.24 -9.89 -7.65
N ALA A 51 3.54 -9.60 -7.56
CA ALA A 51 4.57 -10.62 -7.48
C ALA A 51 4.46 -11.46 -6.19
N SER A 52 4.19 -10.84 -5.04
CA SER A 52 3.98 -11.55 -3.77
C SER A 52 2.73 -12.42 -3.81
N LEU A 53 1.61 -11.90 -4.32
CA LEU A 53 0.39 -12.67 -4.51
C LEU A 53 0.60 -13.88 -5.44
N ALA A 54 1.35 -13.71 -6.53
CA ALA A 54 1.69 -14.79 -7.46
C ALA A 54 2.51 -15.90 -6.79
N ARG A 55 3.35 -15.56 -5.80
CA ARG A 55 4.11 -16.52 -4.98
C ARG A 55 3.29 -17.15 -3.85
N ARG A 56 2.00 -16.82 -3.72
CA ARG A 56 1.14 -17.18 -2.57
C ARG A 56 1.68 -16.66 -1.23
N ASP A 57 2.48 -15.60 -1.29
CA ASP A 57 3.00 -14.88 -0.14
C ASP A 57 1.97 -13.83 0.26
N LEU A 58 0.96 -14.28 1.01
CA LEU A 58 -0.12 -13.41 1.46
C LEU A 58 0.37 -12.58 2.65
N PRO A 59 0.22 -11.25 2.61
CA PRO A 59 0.57 -10.42 3.75
C PRO A 59 -0.29 -10.81 4.95
N ASP A 60 0.34 -10.84 6.12
CA ASP A 60 -0.37 -11.07 7.37
C ASP A 60 -1.38 -9.93 7.62
N PHE A 61 -2.63 -10.29 7.90
CA PHE A 61 -3.66 -9.33 8.29
C PHE A 61 -3.91 -9.40 9.80
N TYR A 62 -3.70 -8.28 10.50
CA TYR A 62 -3.97 -8.15 11.94
C TYR A 62 -5.12 -7.18 12.16
N PRO A 63 -6.26 -7.61 12.76
CA PRO A 63 -7.42 -6.75 13.00
C PRO A 63 -7.25 -5.82 14.22
N TYR A 64 -6.02 -5.47 14.56
CA TYR A 64 -5.65 -4.63 15.71
C TYR A 64 -4.35 -3.88 15.45
N VAL A 65 -4.11 -2.79 16.19
CA VAL A 65 -2.87 -1.99 16.06
C VAL A 65 -1.65 -2.76 16.51
N GLU A 66 -0.49 -2.45 15.93
CA GLU A 66 0.76 -3.17 16.17
C GLU A 66 1.16 -3.22 17.66
N ASP A 67 0.84 -2.17 18.44
CA ASP A 67 1.14 -2.08 19.87
C ASP A 67 0.44 -3.17 20.72
N LEU A 68 -0.67 -3.72 20.22
CA LEU A 68 -1.39 -4.83 20.88
C LEU A 68 -0.82 -6.20 20.49
N ARG A 69 0.11 -6.26 19.54
CA ARG A 69 0.69 -7.51 19.06
C ARG A 69 1.64 -8.07 20.11
N PHE A 70 1.45 -9.33 20.46
CA PHE A 70 2.38 -10.02 21.35
C PHE A 70 3.78 -10.02 20.73
N ARG A 71 4.77 -9.49 21.46
CA ARG A 71 6.18 -9.59 21.07
C ARG A 71 6.54 -11.06 21.00
N ARG A 72 6.90 -11.56 19.81
CA ARG A 72 7.49 -12.90 19.70
C ARG A 72 8.79 -12.89 20.50
N ARG A 73 8.89 -13.73 21.54
CA ARG A 73 10.21 -14.03 22.13
C ARG A 73 11.08 -14.61 21.01
N PRO A 74 12.37 -14.23 20.92
CA PRO A 74 13.28 -14.94 20.03
C PRO A 74 13.18 -16.43 20.38
N THR A 75 12.89 -17.27 19.39
CA THR A 75 13.04 -18.71 19.55
C THR A 75 14.51 -18.94 19.89
N GLU A 76 14.80 -19.24 21.16
CA GLU A 76 16.06 -19.90 21.50
C GLU A 76 16.13 -21.12 20.59
N ALA A 77 17.07 -21.12 19.66
CA ALA A 77 17.37 -22.29 18.85
C ALA A 77 17.68 -23.42 19.85
N LEU A 78 16.75 -24.36 19.97
CA LEU A 78 16.95 -25.57 20.75
C LEU A 78 18.06 -26.36 20.06
N GLY A 79 19.24 -26.36 20.67
CA GLY A 79 20.26 -27.42 20.62
C GLY A 79 20.89 -27.73 19.27
#